data_AF-A0A3M1ZJI5-F1
#
_entry.id   AF-A0A3M1ZJI5-F1
#
_cell.length_a   1.000
_cell.length_b   1.000
_cell.length_c   1.000
_cell.angle_alpha   90.00
_cell.angle_beta   90.00
_cell.angle_gamma   90.00
#
_symmetry.space_group_name_H-M   'P 1'
#
loop_
_entity.id
_entity.type
_entity.pdbx_description
1 polymer ?
#
loop_
_entity_poly.entity_id
_entity_poly.type
_entity_poly.pdbx_seq_one_letter_code
_entity_poly.pdbx_strand_id
1 'polypeptide(L)' 'YEGYIRRDLEGLEQLRRLEATPLPPDLDYDRVEGLATEVRQILAQARPLTLAQALRTPGVRPSAGPVLLVHLKRLGAL' A
#
# COMPACT_ATOMS: atom_id res chain seq x y z
N TYR A 1 7.52 -10.72 -23.13
CA TYR A 1 7.71 -9.40 -22.48
C TYR A 1 6.45 -8.55 -22.49
N GLU A 2 5.71 -8.44 -23.61
CA GLU A 2 4.44 -7.69 -23.70
C GLU A 2 3.40 -8.02 -22.61
N GLY A 3 3.20 -9.32 -22.30
CA GLY A 3 2.24 -9.73 -21.26
C GLY A 3 2.62 -9.38 -19.82
N TYR A 4 3.88 -9.01 -19.54
CA TYR A 4 4.28 -8.49 -18.23
C TYR A 4 3.90 -7.02 -18.09
N ILE A 5 4.21 -6.21 -19.11
CA ILE A 5 3.87 -4.77 -19.13
C ILE A 5 2.36 -4.58 -18.99
N ARG A 6 1.56 -5.39 -19.70
CA ARG A 6 0.09 -5.33 -19.59
C ARG A 6 -0.40 -5.60 -18.17
N ARG A 7 0.13 -6.62 -17.49
CA ARG A 7 -0.25 -6.96 -16.11
C ARG A 7 0.15 -5.88 -15.11
N ASP A 8 1.32 -5.28 -15.30
CA ASP A 8 1.77 -4.16 -14.46
C ASP A 8 0.86 -2.93 -14.64
N LEU A 9 0.45 -2.63 -15.88
CA LEU A 9 -0.51 -1.56 -16.17
C LEU A 9 -1.88 -1.84 -15.55
N GLU A 10 -2.41 -3.05 -15.68
CA GLU A 10 -3.68 -3.45 -15.04
C GLU A 10 -3.59 -3.33 -13.50
N GLY A 11 -2.45 -3.71 -12.91
CA GLY A 11 -2.20 -3.55 -11.48
C GLY A 11 -2.15 -2.08 -11.04
N LEU A 12 -1.53 -1.22 -11.84
CA LEU A 12 -1.50 0.23 -11.59
C LEU A 12 -2.88 0.88 -11.69
N GLU A 13 -3.70 0.48 -12.67
CA GLU A 13 -5.08 0.96 -12.79
C GLU A 13 -5.92 0.54 -11.59
N GLN A 14 -5.78 -0.71 -11.13
CA GLN A 14 -6.50 -1.18 -9.95
C GLN A 14 -6.06 -0.43 -8.69
N LEU A 15 -4.76 -0.17 -8.52
CA LEU A 15 -4.24 0.66 -7.43
C LEU A 15 -4.83 2.07 -7.46
N ARG A 16 -4.91 2.69 -8.64
CA ARG A 16 -5.52 4.02 -8.81
C ARG A 16 -6.98 4.05 -8.37
N ARG A 17 -7.76 3.00 -8.65
CA ARG A 17 -9.17 2.89 -8.20
C ARG A 17 -9.29 2.80 -6.67
N LEU A 18 -8.25 2.34 -6.00
CA LEU A 18 -8.21 2.10 -4.55
C LEU A 18 -7.40 3.18 -3.80
N GLU A 19 -6.98 4.25 -4.48
CA GLU A 19 -6.21 5.33 -3.85
C GLU A 19 -6.95 5.97 -2.65
N ALA A 20 -8.27 6.05 -2.73
CA ALA A 20 -9.12 6.60 -1.66
C ALA A 20 -9.38 5.62 -0.50
N THR A 21 -8.86 4.39 -0.55
CA THR A 21 -9.05 3.41 0.53
C THR A 21 -8.51 3.97 1.85
N PRO A 22 -9.36 4.06 2.90
CA PRO A 22 -8.92 4.54 4.20
C PRO A 22 -7.99 3.53 4.87
N LEU A 23 -6.99 4.04 5.57
CA LEU A 23 -6.11 3.26 6.42
C LEU A 23 -6.57 3.43 7.88
N PRO A 24 -6.75 2.34 8.65
CA PRO A 24 -7.07 2.44 10.06
C PRO A 24 -6.00 3.28 10.79
N PRO A 25 -6.38 4.24 11.65
CA PRO A 25 -5.42 5.11 12.33
C PRO A 25 -4.50 4.34 13.29
N ASP A 26 -5.01 3.21 13.80
CA ASP A 26 -4.35 2.26 14.69
C ASP A 26 -3.66 1.11 13.95
N LEU A 27 -3.56 1.17 12.61
CA LEU A 27 -2.86 0.16 11.82
C LEU A 27 -1.42 -0.02 12.30
N ASP A 28 -1.08 -1.25 12.67
CA ASP A 28 0.26 -1.65 13.06
C ASP A 28 1.10 -2.04 11.83
N TYR A 29 1.84 -1.07 11.29
CA TYR A 29 2.68 -1.27 10.10
C TYR A 29 3.77 -2.32 10.30
N ASP A 30 4.19 -2.60 11.54
CA ASP A 30 5.20 -3.63 11.81
C ASP A 30 4.66 -5.05 11.55
N ARG A 31 3.33 -5.22 11.59
CA ARG A 31 2.65 -6.48 11.26
C ARG A 31 2.33 -6.65 9.78
N VAL A 32 2.64 -5.67 8.94
CA VAL A 32 2.39 -5.76 7.51
C VAL A 32 3.52 -6.56 6.84
N GLU A 33 3.29 -7.86 6.70
CA GLU A 33 4.16 -8.77 5.96
C GLU A 33 4.39 -8.29 4.52
N GLY A 34 5.63 -8.38 4.03
CA GLY A 34 5.99 -7.98 2.67
C GLY A 34 6.40 -6.51 2.51
N LEU A 35 6.17 -5.66 3.50
CA LEU A 35 6.80 -4.33 3.54
C LEU A 35 8.26 -4.45 3.99
N ALA A 36 9.13 -3.70 3.32
CA ALA A 36 10.50 -3.50 3.80
C ALA A 36 10.49 -2.78 5.15
N THR A 37 11.44 -3.10 6.03
CA THR A 37 11.54 -2.52 7.38
C THR A 37 11.53 -0.98 7.35
N GLU A 38 12.31 -0.38 6.45
CA GLU A 38 12.34 1.07 6.26
C GLU A 38 10.97 1.65 5.91
N VAL A 39 10.21 0.97 5.04
CA VAL A 39 8.86 1.40 4.66
C VAL A 39 7.90 1.32 5.84
N ARG A 40 8.00 0.27 6.68
CA ARG A 40 7.18 0.16 7.91
C ARG A 40 7.47 1.31 8.85
N GLN A 41 8.75 1.63 9.06
CA GLN A 41 9.18 2.73 9.92
C GLN A 41 8.69 4.09 9.40
N ILE A 42 8.83 4.35 8.10
CA ILE A 42 8.35 5.57 7.45
C ILE A 42 6.83 5.70 7.63
N LEU A 43 6.06 4.66 7.33
CA LEU A 43 4.60 4.69 7.44
C LEU A 43 4.12 4.79 8.89
N ALA A 44 4.80 4.14 9.83
CA ALA A 44 4.51 4.22 11.25
C ALA A 44 4.71 5.63 11.82
N GLN A 45 5.67 6.39 11.27
CA GLN A 45 5.90 7.80 11.61
C GLN A 45 4.93 8.73 10.88
N ALA A 46 4.74 8.53 9.57
CA ALA A 46 3.90 9.39 8.73
C ALA A 46 2.40 9.26 9.04
N ARG A 47 1.96 8.09 9.55
CA ARG A 47 0.56 7.76 9.88
C ARG A 47 -0.43 8.22 8.81
N PRO A 48 -0.29 7.75 7.55
CA PRO A 48 -1.20 8.14 6.48
C PRO A 48 -2.62 7.63 6.75
N LEU A 49 -3.60 8.43 6.35
CA LEU A 49 -5.03 8.15 6.52
C LEU A 49 -5.63 7.42 5.31
N THR A 50 -4.92 7.42 4.18
CA THR A 50 -5.36 6.78 2.95
C THR A 50 -4.21 6.08 2.23
N LEU A 51 -4.55 5.11 1.37
CA LEU A 51 -3.58 4.43 0.52
C LEU A 51 -2.81 5.41 -0.37
N ALA A 52 -3.50 6.41 -0.94
CA ALA A 52 -2.86 7.45 -1.75
C ALA A 52 -1.82 8.25 -0.96
N GLN A 53 -2.12 8.61 0.30
CA GLN A 53 -1.18 9.33 1.15
C GLN A 53 0.05 8.46 1.49
N ALA A 54 -0.16 7.18 1.78
CA ALA A 54 0.94 6.24 2.02
C ALA A 54 1.88 6.14 0.81
N LEU A 55 1.34 5.99 -0.41
CA LEU A 55 2.13 5.85 -1.64
C LEU A 55 2.82 7.14 -2.09
N ARG A 56 2.36 8.31 -1.62
CA ARG A 56 3.01 9.60 -1.84
C ARG A 56 4.03 9.97 -0.76
N THR A 57 4.14 9.17 0.30
CA THR A 57 5.10 9.43 1.37
C THR A 57 6.52 9.18 0.84
N PRO A 58 7.45 10.14 0.99
CA PRO A 58 8.84 9.98 0.54
C PRO A 58 9.48 8.69 1.09
N GLY A 59 10.14 7.93 0.23
CA GLY A 59 10.75 6.64 0.58
C GLY A 59 9.78 5.45 0.53
N VAL A 60 8.48 5.67 0.31
CA VAL A 60 7.52 4.58 0.06
C VAL A 60 7.48 4.26 -1.42
N ARG A 61 7.71 2.98 -1.75
CA ARG A 61 7.70 2.49 -3.14
C ARG A 61 6.28 2.11 -3.57
N PRO A 62 5.91 2.23 -4.86
CA PRO A 62 4.61 1.80 -5.37
C PRO A 62 4.25 0.33 -5.07
N SER A 63 5.28 -0.53 -4.93
CA SER A 63 5.11 -1.93 -4.53
C SER A 63 4.50 -2.12 -3.13
N ALA A 64 4.50 -1.10 -2.28
CA ALA A 64 3.81 -1.14 -0.98
C ALA A 64 2.28 -1.17 -1.11
N GLY A 65 1.72 -0.68 -2.22
CA GLY A 65 0.28 -0.57 -2.41
C GLY A 65 -0.45 -1.91 -2.38
N PRO A 66 -0.07 -2.89 -3.23
CA PRO A 66 -0.68 -4.22 -3.20
C PRO A 66 -0.49 -4.93 -1.87
N VAL A 67 0.65 -4.72 -1.21
CA VAL A 67 0.95 -5.30 0.11
C VAL A 67 -0.02 -4.77 1.17
N LEU A 68 -0.21 -3.46 1.25
CA LEU A 68 -1.16 -2.82 2.15
C LEU A 68 -2.59 -3.28 1.86
N LEU A 69 -3.00 -3.33 0.60
CA LEU A 69 -4.34 -3.79 0.20
C LEU A 69 -4.62 -5.24 0.63
N VAL A 70 -3.66 -6.14 0.44
CA VAL A 70 -3.78 -7.54 0.88
C VAL A 70 -3.90 -7.60 2.41
N HIS A 71 -3.11 -6.80 3.13
CA HIS A 71 -3.18 -6.75 4.58
C HIS A 71 -4.54 -6.23 5.08
N LEU A 72 -5.04 -5.13 4.53
CA LEU A 72 -6.37 -4.58 4.89
C LEU A 72 -7.49 -5.59 4.63
N LYS A 73 -7.44 -6.31 3.51
CA LYS A 73 -8.40 -7.37 3.20
C LYS A 73 -8.37 -8.50 4.23
N ARG A 74 -7.18 -8.89 4.72
CA ARG A 74 -7.04 -9.89 5.80
C ARG A 74 -7.62 -9.40 7.13
N LEU A 75 -7.56 -8.10 7.40
CA LEU A 75 -8.14 -7.47 8.58
C LEU A 75 -9.67 -7.27 8.48
N GLY A 76 -10.27 -7.49 7.30
CA GLY A 76 -11.69 -7.16 7.05
C GLY A 76 -11.96 -5.66 6.97
N ALA A 77 -10.93 -4.85 6.72
CA ALA A 77 -11.01 -3.39 6.62
C ALA A 77 -11.22 -2.89 5.17
N LEU A 78 -11.54 -3.81 4.25
CA LEU A 78 -11.73 -3.57 2.81
C LEU A 78 -12.90 -4.40 2.31
#